data_AF-S0E4K9-F1
#
_entry.id   AF-S0E4K9-F1
#
_cell.length_a   1.000
_cell.length_b   1.000
_cell.length_c   1.000
_cell.angle_alpha   90.00
_cell.angle_beta   90.00
_cell.angle_gamma   90.00
#
_symmetry.space_group_name_H-M   'P 1'
#
loop_
_entity.id
_entity.type
_entity.pdbx_description
1 polymer ?
#
loop_
_entity_poly.entity_id
_entity_poly.type
_entity_poly.pdbx_seq_one_letter_code
_entity_poly.pdbx_strand_id
1 'polypeptide(L)'
;MASVATVTIPLPALPSGWAAEKDFKAIGKLTEATQRTIEPVGPHFLAHARRARHKRTFSEDDRIQAQESTKNVEDGDVSDESEPEDPMMLQREAKDWKTQDHYKILGLSKYRWKATEDQIKKAHRKKVLKHHPDKKAAQGRTEDDQFFKCIQKATDVLLDPIKRRQFDSVDEEADVEPPTKKQLQKTDYYKAWSKVFKSEARFSKTHPVPSFGSADATKEQVEEFYNFWYNFDSWRTFEYLDEDVPDDNENRDQKRHQERKNTNARKKKKADDNARLRKLLDDASAGDERIKRFRQEANAAKNKKRFEREAAEKKAKEDAEAAKLAEEKARQEAEAAAKADRESSKKAKEAAKNAVKKNKRVLKGSVKDANYFAAGEPTPADIDSVLGDVETIQGKIDPDEIAALAGKLNGLKVADEIKAVWAGETKRLVEAGKLKEGDVKVLA
;
A
#
# COMPACT_ATOMS: atom_id res chain seq x y z
N MET A 1 -3.41 51.50 58.27
CA MET A 1 -4.22 52.54 57.58
C MET A 1 -3.81 52.51 56.11
N ALA A 2 -4.48 51.72 55.27
CA ALA A 2 -4.12 51.63 53.85
C ALA A 2 -4.65 52.87 53.11
N SER A 3 -3.76 53.67 52.54
CA SER A 3 -4.13 54.79 51.68
C SER A 3 -4.61 54.26 50.34
N VAL A 4 -5.85 54.61 49.97
CA VAL A 4 -6.40 54.31 48.65
C VAL A 4 -5.83 55.33 47.67
N ALA A 5 -4.87 54.93 46.85
CA ALA A 5 -4.38 55.75 45.74
C ALA A 5 -5.35 55.65 44.57
N THR A 6 -6.11 56.73 44.31
CA THR A 6 -6.99 56.82 43.14
C THR A 6 -6.15 57.23 41.94
N VAL A 7 -5.89 56.31 41.02
CA VAL A 7 -5.18 56.60 39.76
C VAL A 7 -6.21 56.96 38.71
N THR A 8 -6.33 58.24 38.39
CA THR A 8 -7.17 58.74 37.29
C THR A 8 -6.41 58.60 35.98
N ILE A 9 -6.69 57.54 35.23
CA ILE A 9 -6.19 57.35 33.87
C ILE A 9 -7.25 57.93 32.92
N PRO A 10 -7.04 59.11 32.31
CA PRO A 10 -7.96 59.60 31.30
C PRO A 10 -7.93 58.68 30.08
N LEU A 11 -9.11 58.32 29.56
CA LEU A 11 -9.21 57.55 28.33
C LEU A 11 -8.65 58.37 27.15
N PRO A 12 -8.01 57.73 26.16
CA PRO A 12 -7.47 58.43 24.99
C PRO A 12 -8.60 59.14 24.22
N ALA A 13 -8.33 60.37 23.77
CA ALA A 13 -9.25 61.13 22.95
C ALA A 13 -9.49 60.42 21.61
N LEU A 14 -10.74 60.44 21.14
CA LEU A 14 -11.10 59.84 19.87
C LEU A 14 -10.45 60.62 18.70
N PRO A 15 -10.04 59.94 17.61
CA PRO A 15 -9.48 60.60 16.43
C PRO A 15 -10.46 61.61 15.80
N SER A 16 -9.94 62.65 15.17
CA SER A 16 -10.68 63.82 14.64
C SER A 16 -11.61 63.55 13.44
N GLY A 17 -12.05 62.32 13.25
CA GLY A 17 -13.00 61.90 12.21
C GLY A 17 -13.92 60.74 12.63
N TRP A 18 -13.92 60.37 13.92
CA TRP A 18 -14.75 59.29 14.43
C TRP A 18 -16.21 59.72 14.55
N ALA A 19 -17.12 58.96 13.94
CA ALA A 19 -18.56 59.19 14.03
C ALA A 19 -19.27 58.00 14.70
N ALA A 20 -20.01 58.29 15.79
CA ALA A 20 -20.64 57.26 16.63
C ALA A 20 -21.60 56.32 15.89
N GLU A 21 -22.23 56.76 14.81
CA GLU A 21 -23.21 55.94 14.06
C GLU A 21 -22.57 54.99 13.04
N LYS A 22 -21.39 55.33 12.48
CA LYS A 22 -20.72 54.51 11.44
C LYS A 22 -19.58 53.67 11.98
N ASP A 23 -18.86 54.17 12.99
CA ASP A 23 -17.60 53.58 13.45
C ASP A 23 -17.75 52.84 14.78
N PHE A 24 -18.93 52.85 15.42
CA PHE A 24 -19.20 52.12 16.65
C PHE A 24 -19.78 50.74 16.37
N LYS A 25 -18.94 49.70 16.50
CA LYS A 25 -19.37 48.30 16.49
C LYS A 25 -19.34 47.76 17.91
N ALA A 26 -20.51 47.60 18.54
CA ALA A 26 -20.60 46.97 19.86
C ALA A 26 -20.14 45.50 19.78
N ILE A 27 -19.02 45.19 20.42
CA ILE A 27 -18.38 43.85 20.35
C ILE A 27 -19.01 42.89 21.38
N GLY A 28 -19.80 43.40 22.33
CA GLY A 28 -20.50 42.61 23.34
C GLY A 28 -21.06 43.48 24.47
N LYS A 29 -21.81 42.86 25.39
CA LYS A 29 -22.26 43.48 26.66
C LYS A 29 -21.29 43.08 27.77
N LEU A 30 -20.98 43.99 28.69
CA LEU A 30 -20.25 43.65 29.90
C LEU A 30 -21.08 42.68 30.75
N THR A 31 -20.47 41.58 31.17
CA THR A 31 -21.07 40.63 32.11
C THR A 31 -21.15 41.25 33.51
N GLU A 32 -22.15 40.83 34.30
CA GLU A 32 -22.32 41.30 35.67
C GLU A 32 -21.11 40.95 36.55
N ALA A 33 -20.80 41.83 37.50
CA ALA A 33 -19.68 41.64 38.41
C ALA A 33 -19.89 40.39 39.28
N THR A 34 -18.95 39.45 39.20
CA THR A 34 -19.00 38.21 39.98
C THR A 34 -18.03 38.29 41.14
N GLN A 35 -18.54 38.18 42.37
CA GLN A 35 -17.71 38.11 43.56
C GLN A 35 -17.04 36.72 43.61
N ARG A 36 -15.71 36.69 43.64
CA ARG A 36 -14.93 35.45 43.79
C ARG A 36 -14.06 35.50 45.03
N THR A 37 -14.08 34.43 45.79
CA THR A 37 -13.13 34.21 46.88
C THR A 37 -11.80 33.81 46.26
N ILE A 38 -10.76 34.61 46.48
CA ILE A 38 -9.41 34.33 45.98
C ILE A 38 -8.62 33.76 47.16
N GLU A 39 -8.11 32.55 46.99
CA GLU A 39 -7.16 32.00 47.94
C GLU A 39 -5.84 32.77 47.84
N PRO A 40 -5.22 33.13 48.98
CA PRO A 40 -3.94 33.80 48.94
C PRO A 40 -2.89 32.79 48.45
N VAL A 41 -2.46 32.93 47.21
CA VAL A 41 -1.48 32.06 46.56
C VAL A 41 -0.28 32.87 46.11
N GLY A 42 0.86 32.18 45.98
CA GLY A 42 2.07 32.76 45.38
C GLY A 42 3.19 33.09 46.36
N PRO A 43 4.36 33.51 45.83
CA PRO A 43 5.61 33.56 46.57
C PRO A 43 5.55 34.45 47.82
N HIS A 44 4.88 35.59 47.73
CA HIS A 44 4.80 36.55 48.83
C HIS A 44 3.89 36.08 49.98
N PHE A 45 2.79 35.40 49.65
CA PHE A 45 1.95 34.78 50.68
C PHE A 45 2.68 33.61 51.35
N LEU A 46 3.36 32.76 50.58
CA LEU A 46 4.16 31.67 51.14
C LEU A 46 5.30 32.19 52.02
N ALA A 47 5.95 33.28 51.64
CA ALA A 47 6.96 33.95 52.47
C ALA A 47 6.35 34.53 53.75
N HIS A 48 5.16 35.13 53.69
CA HIS A 48 4.43 35.58 54.89
C HIS A 48 4.04 34.41 55.80
N ALA A 49 3.47 33.34 55.24
CA ALA A 49 3.06 32.15 55.98
C ALA A 49 4.26 31.44 56.63
N ARG A 50 5.40 31.35 55.93
CA ARG A 50 6.65 30.82 56.46
C ARG A 50 7.14 31.64 57.66
N ARG A 51 7.24 32.97 57.50
CA ARG A 51 7.64 33.88 58.59
C ARG A 51 6.73 33.77 59.81
N ALA A 52 5.41 33.75 59.57
CA ALA A 52 4.42 33.58 60.63
C ALA A 52 4.53 32.22 61.35
N ARG A 53 4.71 31.12 60.59
CA ARG A 53 4.88 29.77 61.14
C ARG A 53 6.14 29.64 61.98
N HIS A 54 7.24 30.22 61.52
CA HIS A 54 8.54 30.12 62.17
C HIS A 54 8.83 31.26 63.16
N LYS A 55 7.89 32.20 63.34
CA LYS A 55 8.02 33.39 64.20
C LYS A 55 9.29 34.22 63.90
N ARG A 56 9.63 34.34 62.61
CA ARG A 56 10.83 35.04 62.13
C ARG A 56 10.51 36.46 61.72
N THR A 57 11.45 37.37 61.91
CA THR A 57 11.39 38.71 61.30
C THR A 57 11.69 38.64 59.80
N PHE A 58 11.35 39.70 59.05
CA PHE A 58 11.66 39.80 57.60
C PHE A 58 13.15 39.56 57.34
N SER A 59 14.02 40.27 58.06
CA SER A 59 15.48 40.23 57.87
C SER A 59 16.09 38.89 58.27
N GLU A 60 15.54 38.23 59.27
CA GLU A 60 15.97 36.91 59.71
C GLU A 60 15.56 35.83 58.71
N ASP A 61 14.33 35.84 58.20
CA ASP A 61 13.88 34.88 57.19
C ASP A 61 14.60 35.10 55.85
N ASP A 62 14.83 36.35 55.44
CA ASP A 62 15.65 36.66 54.25
C ASP A 62 17.08 36.15 54.39
N ARG A 63 17.71 36.32 55.57
CA ARG A 63 19.05 35.78 55.82
C ARG A 63 19.07 34.25 55.79
N ILE A 64 18.07 33.60 56.39
CA ILE A 64 17.97 32.14 56.41
C ILE A 64 17.65 31.60 55.01
N GLN A 65 16.79 32.24 54.23
CA GLN A 65 16.51 31.88 52.84
C GLN A 65 17.72 32.14 51.93
N ALA A 66 18.49 33.19 52.17
CA ALA A 66 19.76 33.41 51.49
C ALA A 66 20.76 32.29 51.85
N GLN A 67 20.85 31.89 53.11
CA GLN A 67 21.71 30.79 53.56
C GLN A 67 21.25 29.41 53.04
N GLU A 68 19.95 29.14 53.02
CA GLU A 68 19.38 27.91 52.46
C GLU A 68 19.52 27.87 50.94
N SER A 69 19.43 29.01 50.25
CA SER A 69 19.65 29.06 48.82
C SER A 69 21.13 28.87 48.46
N THR A 70 22.07 29.46 49.22
CA THR A 70 23.50 29.14 49.07
C THR A 70 23.80 27.68 49.39
N LYS A 71 23.18 27.14 50.45
CA LYS A 71 23.37 25.75 50.86
C LYS A 71 22.76 24.76 49.86
N ASN A 72 21.59 25.04 49.29
CA ASN A 72 21.02 24.23 48.21
C ASN A 72 21.85 24.31 46.92
N VAL A 73 22.51 25.44 46.66
CA VAL A 73 23.46 25.56 45.56
C VAL A 73 24.71 24.71 45.84
N GLU A 74 25.18 24.63 47.09
CA GLU A 74 26.30 23.77 47.50
C GLU A 74 25.94 22.28 47.56
N ASP A 75 24.83 21.89 48.21
CA ASP A 75 24.39 20.49 48.36
C ASP A 75 23.87 19.91 47.02
N GLY A 76 23.25 20.74 46.17
CA GLY A 76 22.95 20.38 44.78
C GLY A 76 24.19 20.26 43.88
N ASP A 77 25.39 20.59 44.39
CA ASP A 77 26.69 20.45 43.72
C ASP A 77 27.51 19.23 44.19
N VAL A 78 27.08 18.55 45.26
CA VAL A 78 27.75 17.35 45.80
C VAL A 78 27.18 16.06 45.18
N SER A 79 25.95 16.08 44.66
CA SER A 79 25.36 14.89 44.01
C SER A 79 25.82 14.67 42.57
N ASP A 80 26.53 15.62 41.96
CA ASP A 80 27.20 15.43 40.67
C ASP A 80 28.65 15.05 40.97
N GLU A 81 28.85 13.75 41.23
CA GLU A 81 30.14 13.09 41.39
C GLU A 81 31.12 13.68 40.37
N SER A 82 32.07 14.51 40.84
CA SER A 82 33.16 14.99 40.00
C SER A 82 33.84 13.76 39.44
N GLU A 83 33.67 13.51 38.14
CA GLU A 83 34.30 12.38 37.45
C GLU A 83 35.79 12.34 37.86
N PRO A 84 36.31 11.18 38.29
CA PRO A 84 37.69 11.06 38.74
C PRO A 84 38.63 11.51 37.62
N GLU A 85 39.51 12.44 37.94
CA GLU A 85 40.45 12.98 36.95
C GLU A 85 41.60 11.99 36.77
N ASP A 86 41.67 11.40 35.57
CA ASP A 86 42.76 10.52 35.18
C ASP A 86 44.10 11.29 35.21
N PRO A 87 45.13 10.79 35.92
CA PRO A 87 46.47 11.38 35.91
C PRO A 87 47.03 11.67 34.50
N MET A 88 46.69 10.86 33.50
CA MET A 88 47.11 11.10 32.11
C MET A 88 46.40 12.30 31.47
N MET A 89 45.20 12.66 31.92
CA MET A 89 44.47 13.84 31.45
C MET A 89 45.13 15.13 31.95
N LEU A 90 45.61 15.14 33.20
CA LEU A 90 46.27 16.31 33.79
C LEU A 90 47.61 16.66 33.13
N GLN A 91 48.29 15.68 32.51
CA GLN A 91 49.56 15.86 31.82
C GLN A 91 49.41 16.29 30.35
N ARG A 92 48.17 16.49 29.87
CA ARG A 92 47.93 16.88 28.46
C ARG A 92 48.38 18.30 28.20
N GLU A 93 49.10 18.48 27.11
CA GLU A 93 49.57 19.78 26.64
C GLU A 93 48.48 20.54 25.86
N ALA A 94 48.40 21.87 26.01
CA ALA A 94 47.39 22.68 25.32
C ALA A 94 47.58 22.71 23.79
N LYS A 95 48.78 22.38 23.30
CA LYS A 95 49.10 22.33 21.87
C LYS A 95 48.33 21.23 21.13
N ASP A 96 48.06 20.12 21.81
CA ASP A 96 47.38 18.96 21.23
C ASP A 96 45.85 18.99 21.43
N TRP A 97 45.26 20.17 21.62
CA TRP A 97 43.83 20.34 21.92
C TRP A 97 42.88 19.67 20.90
N LYS A 98 43.31 19.46 19.64
CA LYS A 98 42.50 18.77 18.62
C LYS A 98 42.25 17.29 18.94
N THR A 99 43.17 16.61 19.63
CA THR A 99 43.02 15.18 19.99
C THR A 99 42.39 14.99 21.38
N GLN A 100 42.00 16.09 22.02
CA GLN A 100 41.46 16.08 23.37
C GLN A 100 39.94 15.98 23.36
N ASP A 101 39.42 15.28 24.35
CA ASP A 101 38.00 15.20 24.62
C ASP A 101 37.60 16.36 25.53
N HIS A 102 37.00 17.39 24.94
CA HIS A 102 36.60 18.61 25.64
C HIS A 102 35.54 18.36 26.72
N TYR A 103 34.67 17.35 26.54
CA TYR A 103 33.69 16.99 27.56
C TYR A 103 34.37 16.31 28.75
N LYS A 104 35.33 15.41 28.52
CA LYS A 104 36.13 14.78 29.60
C LYS A 104 36.91 15.81 30.41
N ILE A 105 37.52 16.80 29.74
CA ILE A 105 38.27 17.88 30.43
C ILE A 105 37.39 18.66 31.41
N LEU A 106 36.15 18.98 30.99
CA LEU A 106 35.19 19.66 31.85
C LEU A 106 34.50 18.73 32.86
N GLY A 107 34.66 17.41 32.76
CA GLY A 107 33.94 16.43 33.60
C GLY A 107 32.47 16.27 33.22
N LEU A 108 32.17 16.43 31.94
CA LEU A 108 30.83 16.31 31.34
C LEU A 108 30.71 15.05 30.47
N SER A 109 31.54 14.03 30.71
CA SER A 109 31.59 12.81 29.88
C SER A 109 30.27 12.05 29.86
N LYS A 110 29.49 12.14 30.94
CA LYS A 110 28.13 11.57 31.03
C LYS A 110 27.10 12.30 30.16
N TYR A 111 27.23 13.62 30.01
CA TYR A 111 26.24 14.44 29.31
C TYR A 111 26.58 14.64 27.82
N ARG A 112 27.86 14.77 27.46
CA ARG A 112 28.34 14.94 26.06
C ARG A 112 27.53 16.00 25.29
N TRP A 113 27.12 15.70 24.07
CA TRP A 113 26.25 16.51 23.22
C TRP A 113 24.89 16.90 23.85
N LYS A 114 24.46 16.23 24.93
CA LYS A 114 23.25 16.61 25.68
C LYS A 114 23.51 17.65 26.77
N ALA A 115 24.78 18.00 27.04
CA ALA A 115 25.12 19.00 28.03
C ALA A 115 24.51 20.36 27.66
N THR A 116 23.82 20.98 28.61
CA THR A 116 23.28 22.33 28.46
C THR A 116 24.39 23.38 28.59
N GLU A 117 24.16 24.57 28.03
CA GLU A 117 25.11 25.67 28.14
C GLU A 117 25.42 26.03 29.60
N ASP A 118 24.40 25.97 30.47
CA ASP A 118 24.54 26.24 31.90
C ASP A 118 25.40 25.17 32.61
N GLN A 119 25.24 23.90 32.24
CA GLN A 119 26.10 22.82 32.74
C GLN A 119 27.56 23.03 32.31
N ILE A 120 27.79 23.45 31.07
CA ILE A 120 29.13 23.76 30.55
C ILE A 120 29.75 24.93 31.33
N LYS A 121 29.01 26.02 31.52
CA LYS A 121 29.48 27.19 32.31
C LYS A 121 29.75 26.82 33.77
N LYS A 122 28.89 25.99 34.38
CA LYS A 122 29.07 25.53 35.77
C LYS A 122 30.32 24.65 35.91
N ALA A 123 30.49 23.68 35.01
CA ALA A 123 31.65 22.80 34.97
C ALA A 123 32.96 23.58 34.77
N HIS A 124 32.97 24.55 33.85
CA HIS A 124 34.10 25.46 33.65
C HIS A 124 34.48 26.21 34.94
N ARG A 125 33.52 26.85 35.62
CA ARG A 125 33.79 27.55 36.90
C ARG A 125 34.40 26.62 37.95
N LYS A 126 33.86 25.39 38.08
CA LYS A 126 34.35 24.37 39.02
C LYS A 126 35.79 23.95 38.69
N LYS A 127 36.10 23.70 37.42
CA LYS A 127 37.43 23.30 36.95
C LYS A 127 38.46 24.43 37.07
N VAL A 128 38.09 25.66 36.74
CA VAL A 128 38.94 26.85 36.90
C VAL A 128 39.32 27.04 38.37
N LEU A 129 38.37 26.97 39.31
CA LEU A 129 38.65 27.10 40.75
C LEU A 129 39.56 25.99 41.29
N LYS A 130 39.48 24.79 40.71
CA LYS A 130 40.27 23.63 41.12
C LYS A 130 41.70 23.68 40.57
N HIS A 131 41.87 24.06 39.31
CA HIS A 131 43.15 24.02 38.60
C HIS A 131 43.75 25.40 38.33
N HIS A 132 43.28 26.46 39.00
CA HIS A 132 43.80 27.81 38.84
C HIS A 132 45.32 27.85 39.07
N PRO A 133 46.09 28.53 38.19
CA PRO A 133 47.56 28.61 38.31
C PRO A 133 48.01 29.14 39.68
N ASP A 134 47.33 30.17 40.20
CA ASP A 134 47.60 30.76 41.53
C ASP A 134 47.51 29.73 42.68
N LYS A 135 46.49 28.87 42.66
CA LYS A 135 46.29 27.84 43.69
C LYS A 135 47.31 26.71 43.59
N LYS A 136 47.76 26.38 42.37
CA LYS A 136 48.83 25.40 42.14
C LYS A 136 50.20 25.95 42.56
N ALA A 137 50.47 27.23 42.29
CA ALA A 137 51.67 27.92 42.74
C ALA A 137 51.75 27.94 44.28
N ALA A 138 50.64 28.19 44.96
CA ALA A 138 50.54 28.11 46.42
C ALA A 138 50.79 26.69 46.98
N GLN A 139 50.64 25.64 46.16
CA GLN A 139 50.93 24.24 46.53
C GLN A 139 52.37 23.80 46.16
N GLY A 140 53.23 24.73 45.75
CA GLY A 140 54.62 24.44 45.40
C GLY A 140 54.80 23.69 44.07
N ARG A 141 53.75 23.61 43.23
CA ARG A 141 53.83 23.06 41.88
C ARG A 141 54.02 24.20 40.88
N THR A 142 55.25 24.45 40.48
CA THR A 142 55.59 25.43 39.44
C THR A 142 55.54 24.80 38.05
N GLU A 143 55.12 25.60 37.06
CA GLU A 143 55.27 25.38 35.61
C GLU A 143 54.29 24.44 34.86
N ASP A 144 53.08 24.14 35.36
CA ASP A 144 52.11 23.37 34.55
C ASP A 144 50.70 23.97 34.46
N ASP A 145 50.66 25.08 33.71
CA ASP A 145 49.44 25.77 33.26
C ASP A 145 48.84 25.13 32.01
N GLN A 146 49.43 24.05 31.47
CA GLN A 146 48.97 23.43 30.24
C GLN A 146 47.55 22.91 30.40
N PHE A 147 47.27 22.21 31.51
CA PHE A 147 45.93 21.73 31.80
C PHE A 147 44.90 22.87 31.96
N PHE A 148 45.30 24.00 32.53
CA PHE A 148 44.44 25.18 32.66
C PHE A 148 44.09 25.75 31.28
N LYS A 149 45.06 25.83 30.37
CA LYS A 149 44.83 26.20 28.96
C LYS A 149 43.96 25.18 28.22
N CYS A 150 44.06 23.89 28.53
CA CYS A 150 43.15 22.86 28.02
C CYS A 150 41.70 23.11 28.48
N ILE A 151 41.49 23.49 29.75
CA ILE A 151 40.16 23.84 30.29
C ILE A 151 39.56 25.06 29.56
N GLN A 152 40.38 26.11 29.33
CA GLN A 152 39.96 27.29 28.58
C GLN A 152 39.56 26.91 27.16
N LYS A 153 40.41 26.15 26.46
CA LYS A 153 40.17 25.71 25.09
C LYS A 153 38.92 24.82 24.98
N ALA A 154 38.72 23.90 25.91
CA ALA A 154 37.53 23.05 25.97
C ALA A 154 36.25 23.87 26.11
N THR A 155 36.29 24.91 26.95
CA THR A 155 35.16 25.82 27.14
C THR A 155 34.89 26.65 25.89
N ASP A 156 35.93 27.17 25.25
CA ASP A 156 35.80 27.95 24.00
C ASP A 156 35.18 27.12 22.86
N VAL A 157 35.51 25.83 22.79
CA VAL A 157 34.92 24.91 21.79
C VAL A 157 33.48 24.56 22.14
N LEU A 158 33.20 24.24 23.40
CA LEU A 158 31.88 23.75 23.82
C LEU A 158 30.83 24.86 24.01
N LEU A 159 31.25 26.10 24.26
CA LEU A 159 30.33 27.22 24.45
C LEU A 159 29.90 27.85 23.11
N ASP A 160 30.77 27.83 22.10
CA ASP A 160 30.47 28.30 20.75
C ASP A 160 29.63 27.24 20.00
N PRO A 161 28.37 27.53 19.61
CA PRO A 161 27.50 26.56 18.95
C PRO A 161 28.08 25.97 17.66
N ILE A 162 28.87 26.75 16.92
CA ILE A 162 29.45 26.31 15.64
C ILE A 162 30.61 25.35 15.92
N LYS A 163 31.55 25.73 16.79
CA LYS A 163 32.70 24.89 17.14
C LYS A 163 32.27 23.62 17.88
N ARG A 164 31.28 23.74 18.76
CA ARG A 164 30.69 22.59 19.45
C ARG A 164 30.12 21.61 18.46
N ARG A 165 29.36 22.09 17.47
CA ARG A 165 28.79 21.24 16.41
C ARG A 165 29.87 20.59 15.55
N GLN A 166 30.95 21.30 15.22
CA GLN A 166 32.08 20.72 14.50
C GLN A 166 32.74 19.59 15.31
N PHE A 167 32.94 19.79 16.60
CA PHE A 167 33.48 18.78 17.51
C PHE A 167 32.53 17.59 17.68
N ASP A 168 31.25 17.84 17.96
CA ASP A 168 30.22 16.81 18.11
C ASP A 168 30.05 15.96 16.82
N SER A 169 30.43 16.50 15.66
CA SER A 169 30.39 15.76 14.38
C SER A 169 31.39 14.60 14.30
N VAL A 170 32.41 14.60 15.16
CA VAL A 170 33.53 13.64 15.18
C VAL A 170 33.75 13.04 16.56
N ASP A 171 32.80 13.20 17.48
CA ASP A 171 32.85 12.64 18.84
C ASP A 171 32.60 11.12 18.81
N GLU A 172 33.70 10.38 18.61
CA GLU A 172 33.72 8.91 18.51
C GLU A 172 33.22 8.23 19.78
N GLU A 173 33.44 8.81 20.96
CA GLU A 173 33.03 8.15 22.21
C GLU A 173 31.52 8.21 22.47
N ALA A 174 30.84 9.13 21.81
CA ALA A 174 29.39 9.16 21.81
C ALA A 174 28.77 8.25 20.74
N ASP A 175 29.58 7.64 19.86
CA ASP A 175 29.12 6.67 18.88
C ASP A 175 28.91 5.30 19.52
N VAL A 176 27.84 4.61 19.11
CA VAL A 176 27.49 3.28 19.60
C VAL A 176 27.80 2.30 18.47
N GLU A 177 28.78 1.43 18.70
CA GLU A 177 29.14 0.40 17.73
C GLU A 177 27.99 -0.57 17.46
N PRO A 178 27.89 -1.11 16.22
CA PRO A 178 26.90 -2.11 15.89
C PRO A 178 27.09 -3.38 16.74
N PRO A 179 25.99 -4.02 17.18
CA PRO A 179 26.07 -5.16 18.07
C PRO A 179 26.74 -6.36 17.39
N THR A 180 27.71 -6.94 18.07
CA THR A 180 28.36 -8.18 17.63
C THR A 180 27.38 -9.36 17.72
N LYS A 181 27.65 -10.42 16.93
CA LYS A 181 26.84 -11.66 16.96
C LYS A 181 26.70 -12.24 18.38
N LYS A 182 27.74 -12.13 19.21
CA LYS A 182 27.71 -12.59 20.62
C LYS A 182 26.81 -11.73 21.50
N GLN A 183 26.74 -10.42 21.26
CA GLN A 183 25.85 -9.51 22.00
C GLN A 183 24.39 -9.73 21.61
N LEU A 184 24.12 -10.01 20.33
CA LEU A 184 22.77 -10.34 19.83
C LEU A 184 22.22 -11.65 20.40
N GLN A 185 23.06 -12.56 20.87
CA GLN A 185 22.62 -13.78 21.59
C GLN A 185 22.18 -13.50 23.03
N LYS A 186 22.69 -12.44 23.64
CA LYS A 186 22.44 -12.09 25.06
C LYS A 186 21.38 -11.00 25.23
N THR A 187 21.23 -10.14 24.23
CA THR A 187 20.38 -8.96 24.29
C THR A 187 19.33 -9.03 23.19
N ASP A 188 18.13 -8.54 23.49
CA ASP A 188 17.09 -8.35 22.49
C ASP A 188 17.60 -7.57 21.28
N TYR A 189 17.41 -8.16 20.09
CA TYR A 189 17.89 -7.63 18.81
C TYR A 189 17.43 -6.19 18.58
N TYR A 190 16.14 -5.91 18.82
CA TYR A 190 15.55 -4.60 18.58
C TYR A 190 16.07 -3.55 19.55
N LYS A 191 16.23 -3.89 20.83
CA LYS A 191 16.86 -2.98 21.81
C LYS A 191 18.32 -2.69 21.49
N ALA A 192 19.08 -3.68 21.01
CA ALA A 192 20.48 -3.48 20.63
C ALA A 192 20.61 -2.52 19.46
N TRP A 193 19.90 -2.78 18.35
CA TRP A 193 19.94 -1.93 17.15
C TRP A 193 19.27 -0.56 17.36
N SER A 194 18.21 -0.48 18.18
CA SER A 194 17.56 0.80 18.51
C SER A 194 18.55 1.78 19.17
N LYS A 195 19.46 1.30 20.02
CA LYS A 195 20.51 2.15 20.63
C LYS A 195 21.46 2.73 19.57
N VAL A 196 21.88 1.89 18.61
CA VAL A 196 22.75 2.30 17.50
C VAL A 196 22.06 3.37 16.66
N PHE A 197 20.86 3.11 16.16
CA PHE A 197 20.12 4.06 15.34
C PHE A 197 19.76 5.34 16.10
N LYS A 198 19.50 5.27 17.41
CA LYS A 198 19.30 6.46 18.24
C LYS A 198 20.57 7.30 18.37
N SER A 199 21.73 6.66 18.42
CA SER A 199 23.03 7.34 18.40
C SER A 199 23.25 8.04 17.06
N GLU A 200 23.00 7.36 15.95
CA GLU A 200 23.14 7.92 14.60
C GLU A 200 22.12 9.02 14.30
N ALA A 201 20.91 8.91 14.87
CA ALA A 201 19.81 9.84 14.61
C ALA A 201 20.14 11.28 15.03
N ARG A 202 21.09 11.46 15.96
CA ARG A 202 21.56 12.79 16.37
C ARG A 202 22.15 13.59 15.21
N PHE A 203 22.62 12.91 14.17
CA PHE A 203 23.22 13.52 12.98
C PHE A 203 22.22 13.85 11.87
N SER A 204 20.94 13.50 12.03
CA SER A 204 19.96 13.75 10.98
C SER A 204 19.65 15.24 10.83
N LYS A 205 19.50 15.69 9.58
CA LYS A 205 18.89 17.00 9.28
C LYS A 205 17.36 16.94 9.19
N THR A 206 16.81 15.76 8.96
CA THR A 206 15.38 15.55 8.70
C THR A 206 14.69 15.00 9.95
N HIS A 207 13.60 15.64 10.35
CA HIS A 207 12.81 15.25 11.52
C HIS A 207 11.32 15.18 11.16
N PRO A 208 10.53 14.28 11.78
CA PRO A 208 10.92 13.34 12.83
C PRO A 208 11.74 12.15 12.29
N VAL A 209 12.65 11.61 13.11
CA VAL A 209 13.42 10.41 12.77
C VAL A 209 12.62 9.16 13.15
N PRO A 210 12.30 8.25 12.22
CA PRO A 210 11.58 7.02 12.53
C PRO A 210 12.34 6.14 13.53
N SER A 211 11.60 5.54 14.46
CA SER A 211 12.16 4.59 15.42
C SER A 211 12.35 3.20 14.79
N PHE A 212 13.36 2.46 15.23
CA PHE A 212 13.60 1.08 14.77
C PHE A 212 12.42 0.13 15.09
N GLY A 213 11.61 0.47 16.09
CA GLY A 213 10.42 -0.29 16.49
C GLY A 213 10.74 -1.57 17.28
N SER A 214 9.69 -2.38 17.48
CA SER A 214 9.74 -3.70 18.11
C SER A 214 9.53 -4.82 17.09
N ALA A 215 9.54 -6.07 17.56
CA ALA A 215 9.25 -7.25 16.76
C ALA A 215 7.87 -7.21 16.06
N ASP A 216 6.91 -6.50 16.64
CA ASP A 216 5.51 -6.43 16.18
C ASP A 216 5.22 -5.23 15.27
N ALA A 217 6.25 -4.49 14.86
CA ALA A 217 6.09 -3.34 13.97
C ALA A 217 5.47 -3.77 12.62
N THR A 218 4.58 -2.93 12.09
CA THR A 218 3.92 -3.23 10.80
C THR A 218 4.91 -3.11 9.65
N LYS A 219 4.57 -3.69 8.50
CA LYS A 219 5.39 -3.63 7.30
C LYS A 219 5.67 -2.20 6.87
N GLU A 220 4.66 -1.34 6.94
CA GLU A 220 4.75 0.07 6.55
C GLU A 220 5.72 0.83 7.47
N GLN A 221 5.68 0.58 8.78
CA GLN A 221 6.59 1.20 9.74
C GLN A 221 8.04 0.77 9.50
N VAL A 222 8.26 -0.51 9.19
CA VAL A 222 9.58 -1.04 8.88
C VAL A 222 10.09 -0.44 7.56
N GLU A 223 9.25 -0.38 6.52
CA GLU A 223 9.60 0.24 5.25
C GLU A 223 9.90 1.73 5.39
N GLU A 224 9.09 2.49 6.14
CA GLU A 224 9.33 3.90 6.44
C GLU A 224 10.68 4.11 7.14
N PHE A 225 10.99 3.27 8.14
CA PHE A 225 12.29 3.30 8.80
C PHE A 225 13.43 3.09 7.82
N TYR A 226 13.45 1.97 7.08
CA TYR A 226 14.57 1.68 6.18
C TYR A 226 14.67 2.70 5.04
N ASN A 227 13.55 3.19 4.50
CA ASN A 227 13.54 4.23 3.47
C ASN A 227 14.14 5.55 3.97
N PHE A 228 13.82 5.95 5.21
CA PHE A 228 14.43 7.12 5.83
C PHE A 228 15.95 6.95 5.96
N TRP A 229 16.41 5.80 6.47
CA TRP A 229 17.84 5.56 6.70
C TRP A 229 18.65 5.35 5.42
N TYR A 230 18.08 4.76 4.36
CA TYR A 230 18.74 4.69 3.05
C TYR A 230 18.89 6.07 2.39
N ASN A 231 18.03 7.03 2.75
CA ASN A 231 18.06 8.42 2.30
C ASN A 231 18.55 9.38 3.40
N PHE A 232 19.30 8.88 4.37
CA PHE A 232 19.73 9.66 5.52
C PHE A 232 20.60 10.85 5.12
N ASP A 233 20.19 12.06 5.51
CA ASP A 233 20.97 13.28 5.31
C ASP A 233 21.62 13.71 6.63
N SER A 234 22.93 13.51 6.72
CA SER A 234 23.75 13.83 7.88
C SER A 234 24.20 15.29 7.88
N TRP A 235 24.10 15.96 9.03
CA TRP A 235 24.72 17.26 9.23
C TRP A 235 26.21 17.22 9.57
N ARG A 236 26.81 16.04 9.80
CA ARG A 236 28.25 15.94 10.10
C ARG A 236 29.08 16.70 9.06
N THR A 237 29.99 17.56 9.50
CA THR A 237 30.81 18.39 8.62
C THR A 237 32.25 17.89 8.52
N PHE A 238 32.76 17.22 9.57
CA PHE A 238 34.15 16.75 9.71
C PHE A 238 35.20 17.87 9.68
N GLU A 239 34.77 19.12 9.82
CA GLU A 239 35.61 20.33 9.75
C GLU A 239 36.57 20.45 10.94
N TYR A 240 36.18 19.90 12.10
CA TYR A 240 37.07 19.84 13.26
C TYR A 240 38.38 19.08 12.98
N LEU A 241 38.35 18.16 12.00
CA LEU A 241 39.50 17.36 11.59
C LEU A 241 40.24 17.94 10.37
N ASP A 242 40.03 19.22 10.05
CA ASP A 242 40.83 19.91 9.04
C ASP A 242 42.27 20.08 9.57
N GLU A 243 43.24 19.63 8.77
CA GLU A 243 44.66 19.63 9.14
C GLU A 243 45.27 21.02 9.00
N ASP A 244 45.00 21.68 7.88
CA ASP A 244 45.58 22.98 7.54
C ASP A 244 44.60 24.09 7.96
N VAL A 245 44.92 24.87 9.00
CA VAL A 245 44.13 26.06 9.35
C VAL A 245 44.85 27.26 8.73
N PRO A 246 44.27 27.93 7.71
CA PRO A 246 44.97 29.01 7.03
C PRO A 246 45.33 30.13 8.01
N ASP A 247 46.62 30.48 8.07
CA ASP A 247 47.08 31.62 8.86
C ASP A 247 46.70 32.92 8.14
N ASP A 248 46.34 33.94 8.90
CA ASP A 248 45.92 35.24 8.36
C ASP A 248 47.06 35.96 7.63
N ASN A 249 48.31 35.54 7.86
CA ASN A 249 49.51 36.10 7.22
C ASN A 249 49.92 35.40 5.90
N GLU A 250 49.16 34.42 5.42
CA GLU A 250 49.48 33.66 4.20
C GLU A 250 48.96 34.32 2.91
N ASN A 251 49.66 34.06 1.79
CA ASN A 251 49.22 34.54 0.48
C ASN A 251 47.85 33.92 0.10
N ARG A 252 46.97 34.70 -0.53
CA ARG A 252 45.61 34.31 -0.95
C ARG A 252 45.57 32.97 -1.69
N ASP A 253 46.55 32.71 -2.56
CA ASP A 253 46.62 31.46 -3.32
C ASP A 253 46.96 30.24 -2.43
N GLN A 254 47.78 30.43 -1.40
CA GLN A 254 48.08 29.39 -0.40
C GLN A 254 46.84 29.09 0.44
N LYS A 255 46.14 30.12 0.92
CA LYS A 255 44.84 29.96 1.62
C LYS A 255 43.83 29.18 0.78
N ARG A 256 43.69 29.52 -0.51
CA ARG A 256 42.80 28.80 -1.43
C ARG A 256 43.23 27.35 -1.65
N HIS A 257 44.53 27.08 -1.71
CA HIS A 257 45.05 25.73 -1.87
C HIS A 257 44.75 24.86 -0.64
N GLN A 258 44.98 25.38 0.57
CA GLN A 258 44.68 24.68 1.83
C GLN A 258 43.18 24.41 1.98
N GLU A 259 42.33 25.40 1.74
CA GLU A 259 40.87 25.22 1.77
C GLU A 259 40.39 24.15 0.80
N ARG A 260 41.01 24.05 -0.38
CA ARG A 260 40.71 22.98 -1.34
C ARG A 260 41.13 21.60 -0.81
N LYS A 261 42.29 21.50 -0.14
CA LYS A 261 42.77 20.26 0.48
C LYS A 261 41.83 19.82 1.61
N ASN A 262 41.46 20.72 2.51
CA ASN A 262 40.48 20.46 3.58
C ASN A 262 39.12 20.06 3.01
N THR A 263 38.60 20.81 2.02
CA THR A 263 37.33 20.48 1.36
C THR A 263 37.33 19.07 0.78
N ASN A 264 38.43 18.67 0.12
CA ASN A 264 38.56 17.32 -0.41
C ASN A 264 38.64 16.25 0.70
N ALA A 265 39.36 16.53 1.79
CA ALA A 265 39.43 15.64 2.95
C ALA A 265 38.05 15.47 3.62
N ARG A 266 37.30 16.56 3.83
CA ARG A 266 35.92 16.52 4.35
C ARG A 266 34.99 15.74 3.43
N LYS A 267 35.08 15.93 2.11
CA LYS A 267 34.31 15.15 1.12
C LYS A 267 34.61 13.66 1.22
N LYS A 268 35.88 13.28 1.36
CA LYS A 268 36.28 11.88 1.55
C LYS A 268 35.68 11.30 2.85
N LYS A 269 35.84 11.99 3.98
CA LYS A 269 35.27 11.57 5.28
C LYS A 269 33.74 11.43 5.24
N LYS A 270 33.05 12.35 4.56
CA LYS A 270 31.59 12.23 4.32
C LYS A 270 31.23 11.02 3.48
N ALA A 271 32.00 10.72 2.43
CA ALA A 271 31.77 9.53 1.61
C ALA A 271 31.99 8.24 2.43
N ASP A 272 33.05 8.20 3.24
CA ASP A 272 33.38 7.07 4.11
C ASP A 272 32.29 6.86 5.19
N ASP A 273 31.80 7.93 5.82
CA ASP A 273 30.70 7.87 6.80
C ASP A 273 29.38 7.41 6.16
N ASN A 274 29.07 7.89 4.96
CA ASN A 274 27.91 7.44 4.21
C ASN A 274 28.02 5.95 3.80
N ALA A 275 29.23 5.46 3.52
CA ALA A 275 29.47 4.05 3.25
C ALA A 275 29.34 3.19 4.52
N ARG A 276 29.86 3.70 5.65
CA ARG A 276 29.72 3.09 6.98
C ARG A 276 28.25 2.93 7.36
N LEU A 277 27.44 3.99 7.20
CA LEU A 277 26.01 3.96 7.52
C LEU A 277 25.24 2.98 6.64
N ARG A 278 25.56 2.92 5.33
CA ARG A 278 24.97 1.92 4.42
C ARG A 278 25.28 0.50 4.86
N LYS A 279 26.54 0.20 5.18
CA LYS A 279 26.95 -1.11 5.67
C LYS A 279 26.20 -1.47 6.96
N LEU A 280 26.09 -0.52 7.89
CA LEU A 280 25.35 -0.69 9.14
C LEU A 280 23.87 -1.03 8.88
N LEU A 281 23.24 -0.36 7.92
CA LEU A 281 21.85 -0.60 7.54
C LEU A 281 21.66 -1.95 6.84
N ASP A 282 22.59 -2.35 5.98
CA ASP A 282 22.59 -3.66 5.33
C ASP A 282 22.75 -4.79 6.35
N ASP A 283 23.67 -4.65 7.29
CA ASP A 283 23.87 -5.59 8.40
C ASP A 283 22.61 -5.70 9.29
N ALA A 284 21.95 -4.58 9.58
CA ALA A 284 20.69 -4.57 10.31
C ALA A 284 19.59 -5.29 9.49
N SER A 285 19.37 -4.90 8.23
CA SER A 285 18.33 -5.48 7.38
C SER A 285 18.49 -7.01 7.18
N ALA A 286 19.73 -7.50 7.06
CA ALA A 286 20.03 -8.93 6.95
C ALA A 286 19.71 -9.70 8.24
N GLY A 287 19.87 -9.05 9.40
CA GLY A 287 19.51 -9.59 10.72
C GLY A 287 18.01 -9.58 10.99
N ASP A 288 17.26 -8.60 10.49
CA ASP A 288 15.88 -8.33 10.89
C ASP A 288 14.90 -9.45 10.49
N GLU A 289 14.27 -10.06 11.50
CA GLU A 289 13.27 -11.10 11.30
C GLU A 289 11.99 -10.60 10.64
N ARG A 290 11.61 -9.32 10.83
CA ARG A 290 10.40 -8.74 10.24
C ARG A 290 10.50 -8.73 8.72
N ILE A 291 11.64 -8.27 8.20
CA ILE A 291 11.91 -8.26 6.75
C ILE A 291 11.89 -9.69 6.19
N LYS A 292 12.44 -10.67 6.92
CA LYS A 292 12.39 -12.08 6.51
C LYS A 292 10.94 -12.58 6.45
N ARG A 293 10.12 -12.29 7.45
CA ARG A 293 8.68 -12.63 7.47
C ARG A 293 7.95 -12.00 6.29
N PHE A 294 8.10 -10.68 6.07
CA PHE A 294 7.45 -9.99 4.96
C PHE A 294 7.88 -10.52 3.59
N ARG A 295 9.16 -10.89 3.43
CA ARG A 295 9.67 -11.51 2.20
C ARG A 295 9.08 -12.90 1.99
N GLN A 296 8.96 -13.71 3.05
CA GLN A 296 8.35 -15.04 2.99
C GLN A 296 6.85 -14.94 2.66
N GLU A 297 6.12 -14.05 3.30
CA GLU A 297 4.71 -13.79 3.04
C GLU A 297 4.48 -13.29 1.61
N ALA A 298 5.30 -12.35 1.13
CA ALA A 298 5.22 -11.85 -0.25
C ALA A 298 5.49 -12.96 -1.28
N ASN A 299 6.49 -13.81 -1.03
CA ASN A 299 6.79 -14.95 -1.89
C ASN A 299 5.66 -16.00 -1.85
N ALA A 300 5.10 -16.28 -0.67
CA ALA A 300 3.98 -17.19 -0.50
C ALA A 300 2.72 -16.68 -1.21
N ALA A 301 2.40 -15.39 -1.08
CA ALA A 301 1.29 -14.76 -1.79
C ALA A 301 1.50 -14.79 -3.31
N LYS A 302 2.72 -14.52 -3.80
CA LYS A 302 3.06 -14.60 -5.22
C LYS A 302 2.93 -16.04 -5.75
N ASN A 303 3.42 -17.02 -5.01
CA ASN A 303 3.31 -18.44 -5.37
C ASN A 303 1.85 -18.91 -5.34
N LYS A 304 1.07 -18.52 -4.32
CA LYS A 304 -0.37 -18.80 -4.25
C LYS A 304 -1.10 -18.25 -5.47
N LYS A 305 -0.88 -16.98 -5.82
CA LYS A 305 -1.46 -16.36 -7.02
C LYS A 305 -1.02 -17.07 -8.31
N ARG A 306 0.23 -17.55 -8.38
CA ARG A 306 0.72 -18.33 -9.52
C ARG A 306 0.00 -19.67 -9.62
N PHE A 307 -0.11 -20.42 -8.53
CA PHE A 307 -0.81 -21.70 -8.50
C PHE A 307 -2.32 -21.56 -8.78
N GLU A 308 -2.96 -20.51 -8.28
CA GLU A 308 -4.37 -20.21 -8.60
C GLU A 308 -4.56 -19.91 -10.09
N ARG A 309 -3.64 -19.15 -10.70
CA ARG A 309 -3.66 -18.88 -12.14
C ARG A 309 -3.42 -20.16 -12.96
N GLU A 310 -2.44 -20.97 -12.59
CA GLU A 310 -2.14 -22.24 -13.25
C GLU A 310 -3.33 -23.22 -13.14
N ALA A 311 -3.98 -23.30 -11.97
CA ALA A 311 -5.17 -24.12 -11.76
C ALA A 311 -6.38 -23.62 -12.56
N ALA A 312 -6.59 -22.30 -12.62
CA ALA A 312 -7.64 -21.70 -13.44
C ALA A 312 -7.40 -21.94 -14.94
N GLU A 313 -6.16 -21.85 -15.41
CA GLU A 313 -5.80 -22.14 -16.80
C GLU A 313 -5.97 -23.62 -17.12
N LYS A 314 -5.58 -24.52 -16.20
CA LYS A 314 -5.79 -25.97 -16.36
C LYS A 314 -7.28 -26.30 -16.43
N LYS A 315 -8.09 -25.75 -15.51
CA LYS A 315 -9.54 -25.93 -15.52
C LYS A 315 -10.18 -25.38 -16.80
N ALA A 316 -9.76 -24.21 -17.27
CA ALA A 316 -10.26 -23.63 -18.52
C ALA A 316 -9.90 -24.50 -19.74
N LYS A 317 -8.71 -25.12 -19.76
CA LYS A 317 -8.32 -26.07 -20.81
C LYS A 317 -9.16 -27.34 -20.75
N GLU A 318 -9.35 -27.92 -19.57
CA GLU A 318 -10.20 -29.11 -19.36
C GLU A 318 -11.66 -28.82 -19.75
N ASP A 319 -12.22 -27.68 -19.33
CA ASP A 319 -13.58 -27.25 -19.68
C ASP A 319 -13.71 -27.01 -21.20
N ALA A 320 -12.71 -26.42 -21.85
CA ALA A 320 -12.71 -26.20 -23.31
C ALA A 320 -12.57 -27.52 -24.09
N GLU A 321 -11.76 -28.46 -23.61
CA GLU A 321 -11.62 -29.79 -24.22
C GLU A 321 -12.92 -30.60 -24.05
N ALA A 322 -13.52 -30.57 -22.86
CA ALA A 322 -14.82 -31.19 -22.60
C ALA A 322 -15.93 -30.57 -23.46
N ALA A 323 -15.94 -29.24 -23.62
CA ALA A 323 -16.90 -28.55 -24.50
C ALA A 323 -16.72 -28.96 -25.97
N LYS A 324 -15.48 -29.03 -26.47
CA LYS A 324 -15.19 -29.51 -27.84
C LYS A 324 -15.63 -30.96 -28.03
N LEU A 325 -15.35 -31.83 -27.07
CA LEU A 325 -15.74 -33.23 -27.12
C LEU A 325 -17.27 -33.39 -27.11
N ALA A 326 -17.96 -32.60 -26.29
CA ALA A 326 -19.43 -32.57 -26.24
C ALA A 326 -20.05 -32.03 -27.54
N GLU A 327 -19.48 -30.96 -28.11
CA GLU A 327 -19.92 -30.42 -29.40
C GLU A 327 -19.70 -31.41 -30.54
N GLU A 328 -18.56 -32.09 -30.58
CA GLU A 328 -18.27 -33.11 -31.59
C GLU A 328 -19.22 -34.31 -31.45
N LYS A 329 -19.47 -34.77 -30.22
CA LYS A 329 -20.44 -35.83 -29.96
C LYS A 329 -21.85 -35.43 -30.38
N ALA A 330 -22.29 -34.21 -30.05
CA ALA A 330 -23.59 -33.69 -30.46
C ALA A 330 -23.71 -33.57 -31.99
N ARG A 331 -22.62 -33.17 -32.68
CA ARG A 331 -22.57 -33.13 -34.15
C ARG A 331 -22.68 -34.53 -34.75
N GLN A 332 -21.96 -35.52 -34.22
CA GLN A 332 -22.03 -36.91 -34.67
C GLN A 332 -23.42 -37.51 -34.45
N GLU A 333 -24.04 -37.26 -33.30
CA GLU A 333 -25.40 -37.70 -33.00
C GLU A 333 -26.43 -37.03 -33.92
N ALA A 334 -26.31 -35.73 -34.18
CA ALA A 334 -27.17 -35.01 -35.11
C ALA A 334 -27.01 -35.51 -36.57
N GLU A 335 -25.79 -35.80 -37.00
CA GLU A 335 -25.52 -36.36 -38.33
C GLU A 335 -26.07 -37.79 -38.47
N ALA A 336 -25.90 -38.63 -37.44
CA ALA A 336 -26.46 -39.97 -37.39
C ALA A 336 -27.99 -39.94 -37.43
N ALA A 337 -28.62 -39.05 -36.65
CA ALA A 337 -30.07 -38.84 -36.66
C ALA A 337 -30.57 -38.35 -38.03
N ALA A 338 -29.88 -37.39 -38.66
CA ALA A 338 -30.24 -36.90 -40.00
C ALA A 338 -30.07 -37.98 -41.08
N LYS A 339 -29.06 -38.85 -40.96
CA LYS A 339 -28.87 -39.99 -41.87
C LYS A 339 -29.98 -41.03 -41.70
N ALA A 340 -30.35 -41.35 -40.46
CA ALA A 340 -31.46 -42.25 -40.15
C ALA A 340 -32.80 -41.70 -40.67
N ASP A 341 -33.05 -40.41 -40.49
CA ASP A 341 -34.26 -39.74 -41.00
C ASP A 341 -34.32 -39.75 -42.54
N ARG A 342 -33.22 -39.44 -43.23
CA ARG A 342 -33.12 -39.53 -44.70
C ARG A 342 -33.36 -40.94 -45.20
N GLU A 343 -32.83 -41.95 -44.53
CA GLU A 343 -33.01 -43.35 -44.92
C GLU A 343 -34.46 -43.81 -44.72
N SER A 344 -35.07 -43.46 -43.58
CA SER A 344 -36.48 -43.75 -43.30
C SER A 344 -37.40 -43.05 -44.30
N SER A 345 -37.14 -41.78 -44.62
CA SER A 345 -37.86 -41.00 -45.62
C SER A 345 -37.73 -41.58 -47.04
N LYS A 346 -36.55 -42.11 -47.41
CA LYS A 346 -36.37 -42.81 -48.70
C LYS A 346 -37.19 -44.10 -48.74
N LYS A 347 -37.13 -44.92 -47.68
CA LYS A 347 -37.92 -46.15 -47.56
C LYS A 347 -39.42 -45.88 -47.62
N ALA A 348 -39.89 -44.82 -46.94
CA ALA A 348 -41.29 -44.40 -46.96
C ALA A 348 -41.73 -43.93 -48.37
N LYS A 349 -40.91 -43.12 -49.06
CA LYS A 349 -41.19 -42.68 -50.44
C LYS A 349 -41.23 -43.85 -51.43
N GLU A 350 -40.34 -44.84 -51.28
CA GLU A 350 -40.32 -46.02 -52.13
C GLU A 350 -41.53 -46.92 -51.88
N ALA A 351 -41.89 -47.14 -50.61
CA ALA A 351 -43.11 -47.87 -50.23
C ALA A 351 -44.37 -47.20 -50.79
N ALA A 352 -44.48 -45.87 -50.70
CA ALA A 352 -45.59 -45.10 -51.25
C ALA A 352 -45.69 -45.24 -52.79
N LYS A 353 -44.57 -45.12 -53.51
CA LYS A 353 -44.54 -45.34 -54.97
C LYS A 353 -44.98 -46.76 -55.36
N ASN A 354 -44.56 -47.76 -54.61
CA ASN A 354 -44.94 -49.15 -54.84
C ASN A 354 -46.43 -49.40 -54.54
N ALA A 355 -46.99 -48.77 -53.51
CA ALA A 355 -48.41 -48.83 -53.21
C ALA A 355 -49.26 -48.21 -54.33
N VAL A 356 -48.90 -47.02 -54.82
CA VAL A 356 -49.61 -46.37 -55.94
C VAL A 356 -49.58 -47.22 -57.21
N LYS A 357 -48.42 -47.83 -57.54
CA LYS A 357 -48.31 -48.74 -58.69
C LYS A 357 -49.24 -49.96 -58.57
N LYS A 358 -49.34 -50.56 -57.39
CA LYS A 358 -50.26 -51.68 -57.12
C LYS A 358 -51.71 -51.24 -57.30
N ASN A 359 -52.09 -50.10 -56.73
CA ASN A 359 -53.45 -49.59 -56.80
C ASN A 359 -53.85 -49.22 -58.24
N LYS A 360 -52.97 -48.58 -59.02
CA LYS A 360 -53.22 -48.33 -60.46
C LYS A 360 -53.41 -49.60 -61.29
N ARG A 361 -52.77 -50.72 -60.92
CA ARG A 361 -53.01 -52.03 -61.55
C ARG A 361 -54.39 -52.58 -61.22
N VAL A 362 -54.86 -52.41 -59.98
CA VAL A 362 -56.23 -52.80 -59.57
C VAL A 362 -57.27 -52.03 -60.40
N LEU A 363 -57.07 -50.71 -60.58
CA LEU A 363 -57.96 -49.89 -61.42
C LEU A 363 -58.05 -50.42 -62.86
N LYS A 364 -56.92 -50.67 -63.52
CA LYS A 364 -56.90 -51.24 -64.88
C LYS A 364 -57.43 -52.68 -64.94
N GLY A 365 -57.20 -53.46 -63.88
CA GLY A 365 -57.72 -54.81 -63.75
C GLY A 365 -59.24 -54.85 -63.67
N SER A 366 -59.85 -53.92 -62.92
CA SER A 366 -61.30 -53.89 -62.72
C SER A 366 -62.10 -53.78 -64.01
N VAL A 367 -61.68 -52.95 -64.97
CA VAL A 367 -62.37 -52.83 -66.26
C VAL A 367 -62.15 -54.04 -67.16
N LYS A 368 -61.01 -54.73 -67.02
CA LYS A 368 -60.77 -56.02 -67.69
C LYS A 368 -61.67 -57.12 -67.10
N ASP A 369 -61.80 -57.17 -65.77
CA ASP A 369 -62.67 -58.12 -65.08
C ASP A 369 -64.16 -57.90 -65.43
N ALA A 370 -64.54 -56.66 -65.77
CA ALA A 370 -65.85 -56.30 -66.31
C ALA A 370 -66.00 -56.51 -67.83
N ASN A 371 -65.07 -57.22 -68.48
CA ASN A 371 -65.03 -57.42 -69.94
C ASN A 371 -65.10 -56.11 -70.75
N TYR A 372 -64.50 -55.03 -70.23
CA TYR A 372 -64.55 -53.67 -70.79
C TYR A 372 -66.00 -53.17 -71.04
N PHE A 373 -66.96 -53.73 -70.29
CA PHE A 373 -68.40 -53.49 -70.43
C PHE A 373 -68.97 -53.84 -71.82
N ALA A 374 -68.30 -54.70 -72.58
CA ALA A 374 -68.78 -55.22 -73.86
C ALA A 374 -69.74 -56.41 -73.65
N ALA A 375 -70.82 -56.46 -74.44
CA ALA A 375 -71.81 -57.54 -74.41
C ALA A 375 -71.33 -58.86 -75.05
N GLY A 376 -70.14 -58.87 -75.66
CA GLY A 376 -69.51 -60.01 -76.35
C GLY A 376 -67.99 -59.91 -76.30
N GLU A 377 -67.28 -60.42 -77.31
CA GLU A 377 -65.81 -60.29 -77.37
C GLU A 377 -65.42 -58.82 -77.64
N PRO A 378 -64.64 -58.18 -76.75
CA PRO A 378 -64.35 -56.75 -76.85
C PRO A 378 -63.44 -56.46 -78.04
N THR A 379 -63.79 -55.46 -78.85
CA THR A 379 -62.92 -55.07 -79.96
C THR A 379 -61.72 -54.27 -79.45
N PRO A 380 -60.59 -54.22 -80.19
CA PRO A 380 -59.44 -53.39 -79.79
C PRO A 380 -59.79 -51.91 -79.54
N ALA A 381 -60.82 -51.37 -80.22
CA ALA A 381 -61.28 -50.00 -80.03
C ALA A 381 -62.05 -49.82 -78.70
N ASP A 382 -62.84 -50.81 -78.28
CA ASP A 382 -63.58 -50.78 -77.00
C ASP A 382 -62.63 -50.83 -75.81
N ILE A 383 -61.62 -51.70 -75.90
CA ILE A 383 -60.55 -51.82 -74.89
C ILE A 383 -59.79 -50.50 -74.74
N ASP A 384 -59.40 -49.89 -75.87
CA ASP A 384 -58.62 -48.65 -75.87
C ASP A 384 -59.44 -47.47 -75.33
N SER A 385 -60.72 -47.37 -75.70
CA SER A 385 -61.60 -46.32 -75.18
C SER A 385 -61.81 -46.43 -73.66
N VAL A 386 -62.05 -47.64 -73.14
CA VAL A 386 -62.28 -47.85 -71.70
C VAL A 386 -60.98 -47.67 -70.90
N LEU A 387 -59.85 -48.16 -71.41
CA LEU A 387 -58.55 -47.95 -70.75
C LEU A 387 -58.09 -46.50 -70.82
N GLY A 388 -58.39 -45.79 -71.92
CA GLY A 388 -58.13 -44.35 -72.06
C GLY A 388 -58.91 -43.52 -71.05
N ASP A 389 -60.17 -43.89 -70.80
CA ASP A 389 -60.99 -43.30 -69.73
C ASP A 389 -60.41 -43.58 -68.34
N VAL A 390 -60.00 -44.83 -68.05
CA VAL A 390 -59.30 -45.19 -66.79
C VAL A 390 -58.03 -44.37 -66.62
N GLU A 391 -57.23 -44.20 -67.68
CA GLU A 391 -55.98 -43.44 -67.63
C GLU A 391 -56.22 -41.95 -67.42
N THR A 392 -57.26 -41.40 -68.04
CA THR A 392 -57.69 -40.02 -67.86
C THR A 392 -58.09 -39.79 -66.41
N ILE A 393 -58.91 -40.67 -65.83
CA ILE A 393 -59.28 -40.59 -64.40
C ILE A 393 -58.03 -40.72 -63.53
N GLN A 394 -57.15 -41.71 -63.77
CA GLN A 394 -55.90 -41.90 -63.04
C GLN A 394 -54.95 -40.69 -63.07
N GLY A 395 -55.02 -39.87 -64.11
CA GLY A 395 -54.24 -38.63 -64.23
C GLY A 395 -54.79 -37.46 -63.42
N LYS A 396 -56.03 -37.57 -62.90
CA LYS A 396 -56.74 -36.51 -62.19
C LYS A 396 -56.88 -36.75 -60.68
N ILE A 397 -56.63 -37.96 -60.22
CA ILE A 397 -56.70 -38.34 -58.80
C ILE A 397 -55.31 -38.47 -58.16
N ASP A 398 -55.20 -38.05 -56.90
CA ASP A 398 -53.97 -38.18 -56.12
C ASP A 398 -53.75 -39.63 -55.62
N PRO A 399 -52.56 -39.98 -55.09
CA PRO A 399 -52.26 -41.31 -54.55
C PRO A 399 -53.27 -41.89 -53.55
N ASP A 400 -53.87 -41.05 -52.70
CA ASP A 400 -54.80 -41.47 -51.67
C ASP A 400 -56.20 -41.71 -52.27
N GLU A 401 -56.61 -40.84 -53.20
CA GLU A 401 -57.81 -41.03 -54.03
C GLU A 401 -57.68 -42.30 -54.90
N ILE A 402 -56.50 -42.59 -55.46
CA ILE A 402 -56.20 -43.84 -56.19
C ILE A 402 -56.33 -45.06 -55.27
N ALA A 403 -55.82 -44.97 -54.04
CA ALA A 403 -55.91 -46.06 -53.07
C ALA A 403 -57.36 -46.31 -52.64
N ALA A 404 -58.13 -45.25 -52.38
CA ALA A 404 -59.54 -45.33 -52.03
C ALA A 404 -60.38 -45.93 -53.17
N LEU A 405 -60.16 -45.49 -54.41
CA LEU A 405 -60.85 -46.04 -55.58
C LEU A 405 -60.46 -47.50 -55.85
N ALA A 406 -59.16 -47.82 -55.75
CA ALA A 406 -58.69 -49.19 -55.86
C ALA A 406 -59.30 -50.09 -54.78
N GLY A 407 -59.41 -49.59 -53.53
CA GLY A 407 -60.06 -50.31 -52.44
C GLY A 407 -61.53 -50.62 -52.70
N LYS A 408 -62.27 -49.70 -53.34
CA LYS A 408 -63.68 -49.90 -53.74
C LYS A 408 -63.84 -50.88 -54.90
N LEU A 409 -62.88 -50.91 -55.82
CA LEU A 409 -62.91 -51.78 -57.01
C LEU A 409 -62.30 -53.17 -56.76
N ASN A 410 -61.46 -53.32 -55.73
CA ASN A 410 -60.75 -54.56 -55.46
C ASN A 410 -61.72 -55.68 -55.07
N GLY A 411 -61.70 -56.78 -55.82
CA GLY A 411 -62.52 -57.96 -55.55
C GLY A 411 -63.93 -57.95 -56.15
N LEU A 412 -64.34 -56.85 -56.79
CA LEU A 412 -65.58 -56.81 -57.58
C LEU A 412 -65.40 -57.60 -58.88
N LYS A 413 -66.44 -58.33 -59.30
CA LYS A 413 -66.45 -59.15 -60.53
C LYS A 413 -67.70 -58.92 -61.38
N VAL A 414 -68.67 -58.17 -60.88
CA VAL A 414 -69.92 -57.87 -61.58
C VAL A 414 -69.74 -56.57 -62.36
N ALA A 415 -69.94 -56.62 -63.67
CA ALA A 415 -69.69 -55.49 -64.56
C ALA A 415 -70.49 -54.23 -64.16
N ASP A 416 -71.77 -54.38 -63.79
CA ASP A 416 -72.61 -53.24 -63.41
C ASP A 416 -72.16 -52.57 -62.10
N GLU A 417 -71.69 -53.36 -61.13
CA GLU A 417 -71.15 -52.83 -59.86
C GLU A 417 -69.83 -52.09 -60.09
N ILE A 418 -68.95 -52.65 -60.92
CA ILE A 418 -67.69 -52.01 -61.32
C ILE A 418 -67.98 -50.70 -62.06
N LYS A 419 -68.97 -50.70 -62.97
CA LYS A 419 -69.38 -49.50 -63.71
C LYS A 419 -69.97 -48.44 -62.80
N ALA A 420 -70.78 -48.81 -61.81
CA ALA A 420 -71.35 -47.88 -60.84
C ALA A 420 -70.26 -47.19 -59.98
N VAL A 421 -69.21 -47.92 -59.60
CA VAL A 421 -68.07 -47.36 -58.85
C VAL A 421 -67.28 -46.38 -59.72
N TRP A 422 -67.04 -46.71 -60.99
CA TRP A 422 -66.38 -45.79 -61.94
C TRP A 422 -67.22 -44.55 -62.24
N ALA A 423 -68.52 -44.71 -62.52
CA ALA A 423 -69.44 -43.58 -62.76
C ALA A 423 -69.57 -42.67 -61.54
N GLY A 424 -69.64 -43.25 -60.33
CA GLY A 424 -69.65 -42.48 -59.08
C GLY A 424 -68.38 -41.67 -58.88
N GLU A 425 -67.22 -42.22 -59.23
CA GLU A 425 -65.94 -41.50 -59.17
C GLU A 425 -65.82 -40.43 -60.27
N THR A 426 -66.25 -40.73 -61.50
CA THR A 426 -66.31 -39.76 -62.60
C THR A 426 -67.18 -38.57 -62.22
N LYS A 427 -68.37 -38.82 -61.65
CA LYS A 427 -69.26 -37.77 -61.16
C LYS A 427 -68.63 -36.92 -60.07
N ARG A 428 -67.98 -37.55 -59.07
CA ARG A 428 -67.25 -36.84 -58.01
C ARG A 428 -66.16 -35.93 -58.59
N LEU A 429 -65.43 -36.39 -59.60
CA LEU A 429 -64.35 -35.62 -60.23
C LEU A 429 -64.87 -34.47 -61.10
N VAL A 430 -66.03 -34.64 -61.73
CA VAL A 430 -66.73 -33.55 -62.44
C VAL A 430 -67.22 -32.49 -61.44
N GLU A 431 -67.87 -32.91 -60.35
CA GLU A 431 -68.33 -32.01 -59.27
C GLU A 431 -67.16 -31.26 -58.59
N ALA A 432 -66.01 -31.92 -58.44
CA ALA A 432 -64.79 -31.31 -57.92
C ALA A 432 -64.03 -30.44 -58.96
N GLY A 433 -64.52 -30.33 -60.20
CA GLY A 433 -63.91 -29.56 -61.28
C GLY A 433 -62.59 -30.12 -61.82
N LYS A 434 -62.25 -31.37 -61.49
CA LYS A 434 -61.02 -32.07 -61.94
C LYS A 434 -61.19 -32.74 -63.32
N LEU A 435 -62.43 -32.97 -63.74
CA LEU A 435 -62.85 -33.50 -65.05
C LEU A 435 -63.98 -32.64 -65.63
N LYS A 436 -64.06 -32.50 -66.96
CA LYS A 436 -65.21 -31.86 -67.61
C LYS A 436 -66.21 -32.92 -68.08
N GLU A 437 -67.47 -32.55 -68.15
CA GLU A 437 -68.50 -33.41 -68.76
C GLU A 437 -68.12 -33.71 -70.21
N GLY A 438 -67.95 -35.01 -70.52
CA GLY A 438 -67.54 -35.50 -71.84
C GLY A 438 -66.04 -35.85 -72.00
N ASP A 439 -65.20 -35.59 -70.99
CA ASP A 439 -63.79 -35.98 -70.99
C ASP A 439 -63.59 -37.51 -70.86
N VAL A 440 -64.60 -38.20 -70.34
CA VAL A 440 -64.67 -39.65 -70.14
C VAL A 440 -65.96 -40.11 -70.81
N LYS A 441 -65.91 -41.09 -71.71
CA LYS A 441 -67.04 -41.41 -72.61
C LYS A 441 -67.79 -42.69 -72.25
N VAL A 442 -67.08 -43.66 -71.68
CA VAL A 442 -67.58 -45.01 -71.39
C VAL A 442 -67.74 -45.24 -69.88
N LEU A 443 -66.88 -44.61 -69.07
CA LEU A 443 -66.91 -44.69 -67.60
C LEU A 443 -67.70 -43.54 -66.91
N ALA A 444 -68.44 -42.75 -67.68
CA ALA A 444 -69.27 -41.64 -67.19
C ALA A 444 -70.70 -42.07 -66.84
#